data_AF-A0A7S3TPG1-F1
#
_entry.id   AF-A0A7S3TPG1-F1
#
_cell.length_a   1.000
_cell.length_b   1.000
_cell.length_c   1.000
_cell.angle_alpha   90.00
_cell.angle_beta   90.00
_cell.angle_gamma   90.00
#
_symmetry.space_group_name_H-M   'P 1'
#
loop_
_entity.id
_entity.type
_entity.pdbx_description
1 polymer ?
#
loop_
_entity_poly.entity_id
_entity_poly.type
_entity_poly.pdbx_seq_one_letter_code
_entity_poly.pdbx_strand_id
1 'polypeptide(L)'
;REMGPTRFVRGTHTDPAHAAALADGDATGLATASGTPPPSCVALLQTGDAALYDGRLLHCGGANRSDALRILFYLTLRAATDDGVGGAETLYDFCGRLLEDGAS
;
A
#
# COMPACT_ATOMS: atom_id res chain seq x y z
N ARG A 1 2.96 16.64 -5.78
CA ARG A 1 1.66 16.16 -6.32
C ARG A 1 1.83 15.48 -7.67
N GLU A 2 2.69 15.98 -8.55
CA GLU A 2 2.91 15.43 -9.89
C GLU A 2 3.58 14.05 -9.91
N MET A 3 4.47 13.73 -8.97
CA MET A 3 5.11 12.40 -8.85
C MET A 3 4.14 11.26 -8.44
N GLY A 4 2.84 11.51 -8.34
CA GLY A 4 1.84 10.50 -8.00
C GLY A 4 1.88 9.97 -6.56
N PRO A 5 2.03 10.82 -5.52
CA PRO A 5 2.23 10.36 -4.14
C PRO A 5 1.14 9.39 -3.66
N THR A 6 1.50 8.53 -2.70
CA THR A 6 0.56 7.55 -2.12
C THR A 6 -0.52 8.27 -1.30
N ARG A 7 -1.77 7.94 -1.58
CA ARG A 7 -2.94 8.31 -0.77
C ARG A 7 -3.29 7.16 0.16
N PHE A 8 -3.56 7.47 1.41
CA PHE A 8 -4.02 6.53 2.44
C PHE A 8 -5.44 6.87 2.87
N VAL A 9 -6.28 5.86 3.01
CA VAL A 9 -7.66 6.00 3.46
C VAL A 9 -7.75 5.58 4.93
N ARG A 10 -7.82 6.58 5.82
CA ARG A 10 -7.62 6.37 7.27
C ARG A 10 -8.76 5.53 7.86
N GLY A 11 -8.41 4.64 8.79
CA GLY A 11 -9.38 3.82 9.53
C GLY A 11 -9.80 2.53 8.81
N THR A 12 -9.52 2.37 7.51
CA THR A 12 -9.93 1.17 6.75
C THR A 12 -9.31 -0.13 7.27
N HIS A 13 -8.06 -0.10 7.73
CA HIS A 13 -7.39 -1.25 8.38
C HIS A 13 -8.10 -1.83 9.63
N THR A 14 -9.05 -1.09 10.21
CA THR A 14 -9.84 -1.52 11.38
C THR A 14 -11.34 -1.59 11.08
N ASP A 15 -11.78 -1.32 9.84
CA ASP A 15 -13.19 -1.32 9.47
C ASP A 15 -13.65 -2.77 9.18
N PRO A 16 -14.61 -3.34 9.94
CA PRO A 16 -15.12 -4.69 9.69
C PRO A 16 -15.79 -4.86 8.32
N ALA A 17 -16.42 -3.81 7.78
CA ALA A 17 -17.03 -3.87 6.46
C ALA A 17 -15.97 -3.98 5.35
N HIS A 18 -14.84 -3.29 5.52
CA HIS A 18 -13.67 -3.41 4.66
C HIS A 18 -13.04 -4.80 4.75
N ALA A 19 -12.92 -5.34 5.97
CA ALA A 19 -12.42 -6.70 6.16
C ALA A 19 -13.30 -7.75 5.45
N ALA A 20 -14.62 -7.59 5.51
CA ALA A 20 -15.56 -8.47 4.80
C ALA A 20 -15.44 -8.32 3.27
N ALA A 21 -15.39 -7.08 2.76
CA ALA A 21 -15.25 -6.83 1.32
C ALA A 21 -13.96 -7.42 0.73
N LEU A 22 -12.84 -7.35 1.46
CA LEU A 22 -11.58 -7.99 1.06
C LEU A 22 -11.69 -9.52 1.04
N ALA A 23 -12.40 -10.13 1.98
CA ALA A 23 -12.59 -11.58 2.05
C ALA A 23 -13.44 -12.11 0.88
N ASP A 24 -14.39 -11.31 0.40
CA ASP A 24 -15.30 -11.67 -0.69
C ASP A 24 -14.69 -11.44 -2.09
N GLY A 25 -13.45 -10.93 -2.17
CA GLY A 25 -12.73 -10.69 -3.43
C GLY A 25 -13.23 -9.48 -4.22
N ASP A 26 -14.17 -8.70 -3.68
CA ASP A 26 -14.65 -7.44 -4.27
C ASP A 26 -13.82 -6.26 -3.75
N ALA A 27 -12.71 -5.99 -4.44
CA ALA A 27 -11.87 -4.82 -4.17
C ALA A 27 -12.34 -3.56 -4.91
N THR A 28 -13.49 -3.59 -5.61
CA THR A 28 -13.90 -2.51 -6.53
C THR A 28 -14.74 -1.42 -5.87
N GLY A 29 -15.17 -1.62 -4.62
CA GLY A 29 -15.96 -0.66 -3.86
C GLY A 29 -15.33 -0.29 -2.52
N LEU A 30 -15.31 1.00 -2.18
CA LEU A 30 -15.03 1.45 -0.82
C LEU A 30 -16.31 1.31 0.03
N ALA A 31 -16.71 0.08 0.33
CA ALA A 31 -17.81 -0.17 1.25
C ALA A 31 -17.33 0.19 2.67
N THR A 32 -17.77 1.33 3.17
CA THR A 32 -17.51 1.71 4.56
C THR A 32 -18.79 1.53 5.37
N ALA A 33 -18.65 1.07 6.62
CA ALA A 33 -19.80 0.79 7.47
C ALA A 33 -20.70 2.03 7.71
N SER A 34 -20.13 3.24 7.59
CA SER A 34 -20.86 4.50 7.80
C SER A 34 -21.59 5.04 6.56
N GLY A 35 -21.33 4.48 5.37
CA GLY A 35 -21.79 5.03 4.09
C GLY A 35 -21.17 6.40 3.73
N THR A 36 -20.29 6.96 4.57
CA THR A 36 -19.58 8.21 4.32
C THR A 36 -18.13 7.90 3.97
N PRO A 37 -17.56 8.46 2.89
CA PRO A 37 -16.17 8.25 2.55
C PRO A 37 -15.24 8.62 3.72
N PRO A 38 -14.43 7.68 4.23
CA PRO A 38 -13.48 7.94 5.30
C PRO A 38 -12.45 8.99 4.87
N PRO A 39 -11.90 9.75 5.83
CA PRO A 39 -10.89 10.76 5.52
C PRO A 39 -9.66 10.09 4.89
N SER A 40 -9.07 10.76 3.90
CA SER A 40 -7.81 10.33 3.29
C SER A 40 -6.71 11.37 3.46
N CYS A 41 -5.47 10.89 3.53
CA CYS A 41 -4.28 11.73 3.54
C CYS A 41 -3.32 11.33 2.41
N VAL A 42 -2.39 12.21 2.06
CA VAL A 42 -1.39 11.99 1.02
C VAL A 42 0.00 12.10 1.64
N ALA A 43 0.84 11.09 1.47
CA ALA A 43 2.21 11.12 1.94
C ALA A 43 3.11 11.85 0.95
N LEU A 44 3.57 13.04 1.33
CA LEU A 44 4.48 13.88 0.54
C LEU A 44 5.92 13.65 0.99
N LEU A 45 6.40 12.42 0.78
CA LEU A 45 7.73 11.97 1.19
C LEU A 45 8.82 12.60 0.32
N GLN A 46 9.96 12.91 0.95
CA GLN A 46 11.21 13.18 0.26
C GLN A 46 12.03 11.89 0.10
N THR A 47 13.12 11.94 -0.67
CA THR A 47 14.04 10.82 -0.79
C THR A 47 14.63 10.45 0.57
N GLY A 48 14.48 9.19 0.97
CA GLY A 48 14.93 8.67 2.27
C GLY A 48 13.84 8.63 3.33
N ASP A 49 12.72 9.33 3.15
CA ASP A 49 11.57 9.20 4.05
C ASP A 49 10.82 7.89 3.80
N ALA A 50 10.14 7.39 4.84
CA ALA A 50 9.31 6.20 4.76
C ALA A 50 7.91 6.45 5.33
N ALA A 51 6.92 5.75 4.75
CA ALA A 51 5.61 5.60 5.36
C ALA A 51 5.47 4.17 5.88
N LEU A 52 5.09 4.03 7.16
CA LEU A 52 4.75 2.75 7.78
C LEU A 52 3.24 2.70 8.02
N TYR A 53 2.62 1.59 7.64
CA TYR A 53 1.18 1.38 7.79
C TYR A 53 0.83 -0.11 7.91
N ASP A 54 -0.37 -0.38 8.42
CA ASP A 54 -0.95 -1.72 8.47
C ASP A 54 -1.26 -2.22 7.05
N GLY A 55 -0.88 -3.45 6.72
CA GLY A 55 -1.06 -4.01 5.37
C GLY A 55 -2.51 -4.06 4.87
N ARG A 56 -3.50 -3.96 5.76
CA ARG A 56 -4.94 -3.91 5.43
C ARG A 56 -5.42 -2.50 5.12
N LEU A 57 -4.63 -1.47 5.38
CA LEU A 57 -4.98 -0.07 5.12
C LEU A 57 -5.11 0.15 3.61
N LEU A 58 -6.28 0.63 3.17
CA LEU A 58 -6.45 0.96 1.77
C LEU A 58 -5.58 2.16 1.39
N HIS A 59 -4.86 1.99 0.30
CA HIS A 59 -3.99 3.01 -0.25
C HIS A 59 -3.86 2.85 -1.76
N CYS A 60 -3.52 3.93 -2.44
CA CYS A 60 -3.23 3.90 -3.87
C CYS A 60 -2.18 4.94 -4.24
N GLY A 61 -1.34 4.59 -5.22
CA GLY A 61 -0.46 5.55 -5.88
C GLY A 61 -1.28 6.49 -6.77
N GLY A 62 -0.97 7.78 -6.76
CA GLY A 62 -1.47 8.71 -7.76
C GLY A 62 -0.76 8.55 -9.10
N ALA A 63 -1.32 9.14 -10.15
CA ALA A 63 -0.66 9.22 -11.45
C ALA A 63 0.63 10.06 -11.37
N ASN A 64 1.74 9.53 -11.88
CA ASN A 64 2.94 10.32 -12.11
C ASN A 64 2.78 11.09 -13.43
N ARG A 65 2.73 12.41 -13.35
CA ARG A 65 2.59 13.36 -14.47
C ARG A 65 3.85 14.18 -14.73
N SER A 66 4.94 13.85 -14.04
CA SER A 66 6.24 14.47 -14.29
C SER A 66 7.04 13.69 -15.33
N ASP A 67 8.15 14.27 -15.77
CA ASP A 67 9.12 13.60 -16.64
C ASP A 67 10.15 12.75 -15.86
N ALA A 68 10.02 12.65 -14.53
CA ALA A 68 10.93 11.93 -13.67
C ALA A 68 10.36 10.57 -13.22
N LEU A 69 11.25 9.60 -13.01
CA LEU A 69 10.88 8.31 -12.43
C LEU A 69 10.60 8.43 -10.94
N ARG A 70 9.56 7.74 -10.45
CA ARG A 70 9.34 7.53 -9.01
C ARG A 70 9.71 6.10 -8.65
N ILE A 71 10.76 5.94 -7.87
CA ILE A 71 11.21 4.64 -7.37
C ILE A 71 10.81 4.54 -5.90
N LEU A 72 10.22 3.41 -5.51
CA LEU A 72 9.85 3.09 -4.13
C LEU A 72 10.51 1.77 -3.73
N PHE A 73 11.15 1.74 -2.57
CA PHE A 73 11.55 0.51 -1.91
C PHE A 73 10.44 0.10 -0.93
N TYR A 74 10.01 -1.15 -0.99
CA TYR A 74 8.89 -1.64 -0.19
C TYR A 74 9.30 -2.85 0.64
N LEU A 75 9.00 -2.81 1.93
CA LEU A 75 9.27 -3.88 2.88
C LEU A 75 7.99 -4.17 3.68
N THR A 76 7.57 -5.42 3.70
CA THR A 76 6.43 -5.88 4.51
C THR A 76 6.94 -6.74 5.65
N LEU A 77 6.54 -6.40 6.87
CA LEU A 77 6.82 -7.17 8.07
C LEU A 77 5.52 -7.81 8.56
N ARG A 78 5.56 -9.12 8.83
CA ARG A 78 4.45 -9.85 9.47
C ARG A 78 4.93 -10.34 10.82
N ALA A 79 4.07 -10.24 11.84
CA ALA A 79 4.35 -10.86 13.13
C ALA A 79 4.58 -12.36 12.95
N ALA A 80 5.59 -12.89 13.65
CA ALA A 80 5.76 -14.33 13.78
C ALA A 80 4.52 -14.89 14.49
N THR A 81 3.91 -15.91 13.89
CA THR A 81 2.87 -16.71 14.56
C THR A 81 3.57 -17.94 15.13
N ASP A 82 3.22 -18.35 16.36
CA ASP A 82 3.82 -19.50 17.07
C ASP A 82 3.70 -20.83 16.30
N ASP A 83 2.88 -20.86 15.24
CA ASP A 83 2.57 -22.03 14.44
C ASP A 83 3.62 -22.33 13.35
N GLY A 84 4.71 -21.56 13.23
CA GLY A 84 5.82 -21.83 12.32
C GLY A 84 5.51 -21.78 10.82
N VAL A 85 4.24 -21.64 10.44
CA VAL A 85 3.80 -21.45 9.06
C VAL A 85 3.47 -19.98 8.88
N GLY A 86 4.47 -19.20 8.48
CA GLY A 86 4.22 -17.94 7.80
C GLY A 86 3.38 -18.26 6.57
N GLY A 87 2.07 -18.02 6.67
CA GLY A 87 1.09 -18.37 5.65
C GLY A 87 1.61 -17.99 4.27
N ALA A 88 1.80 -19.00 3.45
CA ALA A 88 2.15 -18.89 2.05
C ALA A 88 0.92 -18.38 1.28
N GLU A 89 0.52 -17.13 1.49
CA GLU A 89 -0.46 -16.45 0.64
C GLU A 89 0.02 -15.04 0.33
N THR A 90 0.61 -14.97 -0.86
CA THR A 90 0.53 -13.84 -1.78
C THR A 90 1.16 -12.54 -1.30
N LEU A 91 2.50 -12.52 -1.38
CA LEU A 91 3.27 -11.30 -1.59
C LEU A 91 2.90 -10.77 -3.00
N TYR A 92 1.95 -9.83 -3.10
CA TYR A 92 1.69 -9.17 -4.37
C TYR A 92 2.90 -8.31 -4.77
N ASP A 93 3.59 -8.83 -5.80
CA ASP A 93 4.36 -8.20 -6.86
C ASP A 93 5.41 -7.13 -6.47
N PHE A 94 6.67 -7.58 -6.39
CA PHE A 94 7.83 -6.71 -6.56
C PHE A 94 8.23 -6.71 -8.04
N CYS A 95 7.59 -5.85 -8.85
CA CYS A 95 8.12 -5.54 -10.19
C CYS A 95 9.14 -4.40 -10.07
N GLY A 96 10.32 -4.74 -9.54
CA GLY A 96 11.49 -3.88 -9.50
C GLY A 96 12.70 -4.66 -9.98
N ARG A 97 13.00 -4.58 -11.28
CA ARG A 97 14.27 -5.08 -11.80
C ARG A 97 15.37 -4.17 -11.27
N LEU A 98 16.19 -4.66 -10.34
CA LEU A 98 17.44 -4.01 -9.95
C LEU A 98 18.32 -4.00 -11.21
N LEU A 99 18.40 -2.87 -11.90
CA LEU A 99 19.46 -2.66 -12.88
C LEU A 99 20.69 -2.32 -12.04
N GLU A 100 21.63 -3.26 -11.97
CA GLU A 100 22.98 -2.94 -11.56
C GLU A 100 23.57 -2.04 -12.65
N ASP A 101 23.66 -0.75 -12.37
CA ASP A 101 24.50 0.14 -13.16
C ASP A 101 25.95 -0.28 -12.92
N GLY A 102 26.48 -1.02 -13.90
CA GLY A 102 27.92 -1.21 -14.06
C GLY A 102 28.59 0.15 -14.13
N ALA A 103 29.52 0.37 -13.20
CA ALA A 103 30.29 1.59 -13.08
C ALA A 103 31.22 1.78 -14.30
N SER A 104 31.25 3.04 -14.77
CA SER A 104 32.21 3.68 -15.69
C SER A 104 32.19 3.28 -17.17
#